data_AF-A0A7J5RC59-F1
#
_entry.id   AF-A0A7J5RC59-F1
#
_cell.length_a   1.000
_cell.length_b   1.000
_cell.length_c   1.000
_cell.angle_alpha   90.00
_cell.angle_beta   90.00
_cell.angle_gamma   90.00
#
_symmetry.space_group_name_H-M   'P 1'
#
loop_
_entity.id
_entity.type
_entity.pdbx_description
1 polymer ?
#
loop_
_entity_poly.entity_id
_entity_poly.type
_entity_poly.pdbx_seq_one_letter_code
_entity_poly.pdbx_strand_id
1 'polypeptide(L)'
;MKDQFKLLRDCIHNDIPAIVFQGDDKCLPEILKAAINIYEQNGCSLEFLYDLKLLLSEVITYQMESPETVKLPKLSPIEAELIKEEMEKRNK
;
A
#
# COMPACT_ATOMS: atom_id res chain seq x y z
N MET A 1 12.29 -15.42 -5.43
CA MET A 1 11.53 -14.18 -5.19
C MET A 1 10.51 -14.05 -6.31
N LYS A 2 9.20 -14.02 -6.01
CA LYS A 2 8.18 -13.79 -7.04
C LYS A 2 8.50 -12.45 -7.71
N ASP A 3 8.50 -12.41 -9.04
CA ASP A 3 8.65 -11.16 -9.76
C ASP A 3 7.37 -10.34 -9.57
N GLN A 4 7.40 -9.39 -8.64
CA GLN A 4 6.24 -8.57 -8.27
C GLN A 4 5.78 -7.68 -9.44
N PHE A 5 6.71 -7.28 -10.33
CA PHE A 5 6.35 -6.53 -11.53
C PHE A 5 5.65 -7.41 -12.54
N LYS A 6 6.10 -8.65 -12.73
CA LYS A 6 5.40 -9.61 -13.56
C LYS A 6 4.00 -9.90 -13.00
N LEU A 7 3.88 -10.14 -11.69
CA LEU A 7 2.60 -10.38 -11.05
C LEU A 7 1.62 -9.20 -11.25
N LEU A 8 2.08 -7.97 -11.02
CA LEU A 8 1.26 -6.78 -11.25
C LEU A 8 0.84 -6.64 -12.71
N ARG A 9 1.74 -6.88 -13.66
CA ARG A 9 1.41 -6.87 -15.10
C ARG A 9 0.38 -7.93 -15.44
N ASP A 10 0.52 -9.14 -14.89
CA ASP A 10 -0.42 -10.23 -15.10
C ASP A 10 -1.79 -9.87 -14.51
N CYS A 11 -1.86 -9.24 -13.33
CA CYS A 11 -3.12 -8.74 -12.78
C CYS A 11 -3.78 -7.71 -13.70
N ILE A 12 -3.02 -6.72 -14.18
CA ILE A 12 -3.54 -5.69 -15.10
C ILE A 12 -4.02 -6.31 -16.40
N HIS A 13 -3.26 -7.25 -16.97
CA HIS A 13 -3.62 -7.90 -18.25
C HIS A 13 -4.89 -8.74 -18.15
N ASN A 14 -5.12 -9.36 -16.99
CA ASN A 14 -6.25 -10.26 -16.77
C ASN A 14 -7.44 -9.60 -16.05
N ASP A 15 -7.44 -8.26 -15.92
CA ASP A 15 -8.48 -7.49 -15.20
C ASP A 15 -8.73 -7.99 -13.77
N ILE A 16 -7.65 -8.38 -13.09
CA ILE A 16 -7.67 -8.82 -11.69
C ILE A 16 -7.35 -7.60 -10.82
N PRO A 17 -8.23 -7.23 -9.86
CA PRO A 17 -7.93 -6.16 -8.92
C PRO A 17 -6.63 -6.43 -8.16
N ALA A 18 -5.72 -5.46 -8.18
CA ALA A 18 -4.45 -5.52 -7.48
C ALA A 18 -4.23 -4.28 -6.63
N ILE A 19 -3.60 -4.48 -5.47
CA ILE A 19 -3.12 -3.40 -4.60
C ILE A 19 -1.62 -3.58 -4.46
N VAL A 20 -0.88 -2.48 -4.60
CA VAL A 20 0.57 -2.44 -4.40
C VAL A 20 0.85 -1.80 -3.05
N PHE A 21 1.58 -2.52 -2.19
CA PHE A 21 2.02 -2.04 -0.90
C PHE A 21 3.53 -1.75 -0.94
N GLN A 22 3.94 -0.67 -0.28
CA GLN A 22 5.35 -0.28 -0.16
C GLN A 22 5.81 -0.52 1.28
N GLY A 23 6.71 -1.49 1.50
CA GLY A 23 7.09 -1.94 2.86
C GLY A 23 7.68 -0.83 3.75
N ASP A 24 8.33 0.15 3.14
CA ASP A 24 8.92 1.33 3.76
C ASP A 24 7.93 2.48 3.99
N ASP A 25 6.63 2.33 3.69
CA ASP A 25 5.61 3.27 4.15
C ASP A 25 5.30 3.02 5.63
N LYS A 26 5.57 4.03 6.47
CA LYS A 26 5.29 4.01 7.91
C LYS A 26 3.83 3.68 8.25
N CYS A 27 2.89 4.06 7.40
CA CYS A 27 1.46 3.86 7.64
C CYS A 27 0.98 2.46 7.22
N LEU A 28 1.80 1.69 6.51
CA LEU A 28 1.39 0.42 5.93
C LEU A 28 0.84 -0.60 6.95
N PRO A 29 1.40 -0.79 8.17
CA PRO A 29 0.86 -1.74 9.12
C PRO A 29 -0.58 -1.44 9.53
N GLU A 30 -0.93 -0.16 9.70
CA GLU A 30 -2.29 0.25 10.05
C GLU A 30 -3.25 0.09 8.87
N ILE A 31 -2.80 0.46 7.67
CA ILE A 31 -3.57 0.28 6.43
C ILE A 31 -3.86 -1.20 6.17
N LEU A 32 -2.86 -2.07 6.30
CA LEU A 32 -3.04 -3.52 6.11
C LEU A 32 -3.99 -4.12 7.14
N LYS A 33 -3.92 -3.72 8.41
CA LYS A 33 -4.90 -4.16 9.43
C LYS A 33 -6.33 -3.78 9.04
N ALA A 34 -6.53 -2.54 8.59
CA ALA A 34 -7.85 -2.10 8.13
C ALA A 34 -8.31 -2.88 6.88
N ALA A 35 -7.40 -3.08 5.90
CA ALA A 35 -7.70 -3.83 4.68
C ALA A 35 -8.10 -5.28 4.98
N ILE A 36 -7.37 -5.96 5.87
CA ILE A 36 -7.70 -7.33 6.32
C ILE A 36 -9.14 -7.39 6.85
N ASN A 37 -9.51 -6.47 7.73
CA ASN A 37 -10.86 -6.42 8.30
C ASN A 37 -11.93 -6.21 7.22
N ILE A 38 -11.67 -5.32 6.24
CA ILE A 38 -12.58 -5.07 5.13
C ILE A 38 -12.73 -6.33 4.25
N TYR A 39 -11.64 -6.98 3.88
CA TYR A 39 -11.69 -8.20 3.07
C TYR A 39 -12.40 -9.35 3.78
N GLU A 40 -12.18 -9.49 5.08
CA GLU A 40 -12.88 -10.48 5.91
C GLU A 40 -14.39 -10.21 5.93
N GLN A 41 -14.81 -8.95 6.12
CA GLN A 41 -16.22 -8.56 6.10
C GLN A 41 -16.90 -8.76 4.72
N ASN A 42 -16.13 -8.71 3.64
CA ASN A 42 -16.64 -8.91 2.28
C ASN A 42 -16.56 -10.37 1.81
N GLY A 43 -16.17 -11.31 2.68
CA GLY A 43 -16.19 -12.74 2.38
C GLY A 43 -15.05 -13.23 1.49
N CYS A 44 -13.88 -12.58 1.53
CA CYS A 44 -12.68 -13.10 0.89
C CYS A 44 -12.29 -14.48 1.45
N SER A 45 -11.59 -15.28 0.64
CA SER A 45 -11.20 -16.63 1.02
C SER A 45 -10.23 -16.65 2.21
N LEU A 46 -10.25 -17.75 2.97
CA LEU A 46 -9.38 -17.93 4.12
C LEU A 46 -7.90 -17.92 3.73
N GLU A 47 -7.56 -18.48 2.57
CA GLU A 47 -6.22 -18.49 2.00
C GLU A 47 -5.75 -17.07 1.69
N PHE A 48 -6.60 -16.25 1.09
CA PHE A 48 -6.28 -14.85 0.81
C PHE A 48 -6.05 -14.06 2.10
N LEU A 49 -6.93 -14.24 3.10
CA LEU A 49 -6.80 -13.58 4.39
C LEU A 49 -5.55 -14.05 5.15
N TYR A 50 -5.18 -15.32 5.05
CA TYR A 50 -3.96 -15.87 5.62
C TYR A 50 -2.72 -15.22 5.02
N ASP A 51 -2.65 -15.16 3.69
CA ASP A 51 -1.53 -14.52 2.96
C ASP A 51 -1.41 -13.03 3.33
N LEU A 52 -2.53 -12.30 3.45
CA LEU A 52 -2.52 -10.90 3.87
C LEU A 52 -2.04 -10.71 5.32
N LYS A 53 -2.43 -11.60 6.24
CA LYS A 53 -1.99 -11.58 7.64
C LYS A 53 -0.50 -11.89 7.76
N LEU A 54 0.01 -12.80 6.92
CA LEU A 54 1.45 -13.09 6.82
C LEU A 54 2.21 -11.85 6.33
N LEU A 55 1.74 -11.22 5.25
CA LEU A 55 2.33 -9.99 4.73
C LEU A 55 2.39 -8.88 5.79
N LEU A 56 1.32 -8.69 6.57
CA LEU A 56 1.32 -7.73 7.68
C LEU A 56 2.43 -8.04 8.70
N SER A 57 2.60 -9.31 9.07
CA SER A 57 3.66 -9.71 9.99
C SER A 57 5.04 -9.41 9.42
N GLU A 58 5.28 -9.73 8.14
CA GLU A 58 6.54 -9.46 7.46
C GLU A 58 6.84 -7.95 7.38
N VAL A 59 5.84 -7.12 7.09
CA VAL A 59 5.99 -5.66 7.07
C VAL A 59 6.35 -5.13 8.46
N ILE A 60 5.67 -5.58 9.52
CA ILE A 60 5.99 -5.17 10.90
C ILE A 60 7.43 -5.53 11.25
N THR A 61 7.86 -6.77 10.95
CA THR A 61 9.24 -7.22 11.19
C THR A 61 10.24 -6.37 10.42
N TYR A 62 10.02 -6.16 9.12
CA TYR A 62 10.87 -5.31 8.28
C TYR A 62 11.03 -3.90 8.85
N GLN A 63 9.93 -3.25 9.23
CA GLN A 63 9.98 -1.89 9.76
C GLN A 63 10.68 -1.79 11.12
N MET A 64 10.64 -2.87 11.92
CA MET A 64 11.40 -2.95 13.17
C MET A 64 12.90 -3.17 12.93
N GLU A 65 13.26 -3.98 11.92
CA GLU A 65 14.65 -4.32 11.60
C GLU A 65 15.37 -3.21 10.82
N SER A 66 14.63 -2.37 10.08
CA SER A 66 15.17 -1.31 9.23
C SER A 66 14.41 0.01 9.40
N PRO A 67 14.36 0.59 10.61
CA PRO A 67 13.58 1.79 10.89
C PRO A 67 14.03 3.03 10.07
N GLU A 68 15.28 3.05 9.60
CA GLU A 68 15.85 4.12 8.79
C GLU A 68 15.32 4.16 7.34
N THR A 69 14.82 3.04 6.82
CA THR A 69 14.22 3.00 5.49
C THR A 69 12.78 3.48 5.51
N VAL A 70 12.12 3.36 6.67
CA VAL A 70 10.70 3.67 6.87
C VAL A 70 10.45 5.18 6.80
N LYS A 71 9.55 5.58 5.91
CA LYS A 71 9.24 6.98 5.62
C LYS A 71 7.74 7.20 5.50
N LEU A 72 7.33 8.44 5.72
CA LEU A 72 6.00 8.90 5.33
C LEU A 72 6.04 9.29 3.84
N PRO A 73 4.99 8.96 3.06
CA PRO A 73 4.85 9.47 1.70
C PRO A 73 4.88 11.00 1.71
N LYS A 74 5.64 11.57 0.78
CA LYS A 74 5.77 13.02 0.60
C LYS A 74 5.66 13.34 -0.88
N LEU A 75 5.01 14.46 -1.17
CA LEU A 75 5.02 15.06 -2.49
C LEU A 75 6.43 15.55 -2.83
N SER A 76 6.80 15.46 -4.10
CA SER A 76 7.93 16.21 -4.61
C SER A 76 7.67 17.72 -4.49
N PRO A 77 8.73 18.56 -4.50
CA PRO A 77 8.55 20.01 -4.44
C PRO A 77 7.63 20.56 -5.53
N ILE A 78 7.73 20.00 -6.75
CA ILE A 78 6.91 20.40 -7.90
C ILE A 78 5.45 20.01 -7.68
N GLU A 79 5.18 18.78 -7.23
CA GLU A 79 3.80 18.33 -6.95
C GLU A 79 3.16 19.16 -5.84
N ALA A 80 3.92 19.49 -4.80
CA ALA A 80 3.43 20.32 -3.70
C ALA A 80 3.02 21.73 -4.17
N GLU A 81 3.81 22.35 -5.05
CA GLU A 81 3.49 23.66 -5.63
C GLU A 81 2.25 23.59 -6.54
N LEU A 82 2.18 22.60 -7.43
CA LEU A 82 1.03 22.40 -8.32
C LEU A 82 -0.27 22.17 -7.54
N ILE A 83 -0.24 21.31 -6.52
CA ILE A 83 -1.41 21.04 -5.68
C ILE A 83 -1.83 22.30 -4.91
N LYS A 84 -0.86 23.07 -4.39
CA LYS A 84 -1.16 24.32 -3.70
C LYS A 84 -1.88 25.31 -4.62
N GLU A 85 -1.39 25.51 -5.85
CA GLU A 85 -2.07 26.37 -6.83
C GLU A 85 -3.49 25.89 -7.15
N GLU A 86 -3.69 24.58 -7.28
CA GLU A 86 -5.00 23.98 -7.54
C GLU A 86 -5.97 24.25 -6.39
N MET A 87 -5.52 24.05 -5.14
CA MET A 87 -6.31 24.33 -3.94
C MET A 87 -6.71 25.81 -3.86
N GLU A 88 -5.80 26.73 -4.17
CA GLU A 88 -6.07 28.17 -4.18
C GLU A 88 -7.06 28.59 -5.28
N LYS A 89 -7.01 27.94 -6.45
CA LYS A 89 -7.97 28.18 -7.56
C LYS A 89 -9.38 27.70 -7.22
N ARG A 90 -9.52 26.58 -6.50
CA ARG A 90 -10.83 26.03 -6.10
C ARG A 90 -11.50 26.83 -4.97
N ASN A 91 -10.72 27.59 -4.22
CA ASN A 91 -11.21 28.41 -3.09
C ASN A 91 -11.53 29.87 -3.49
N LYS A 92 -11.48 30.20 -4.78
CA LYS A 92 -11.89 31.48 -5.37
C LYS A 92 -13.14 31.30 -6.20
#